data_AF-A0A4Q3V509-F1
#
_entry.id   AF-A0A4Q3V509-F1
#
_cell.length_a   1.000
_cell.length_b   1.000
_cell.length_c   1.000
_cell.angle_alpha   90.00
_cell.angle_beta   90.00
_cell.angle_gamma   90.00
#
_symmetry.space_group_name_H-M   'P 1'
#
loop_
_entity.id
_entity.type
_entity.pdbx_description
1 polymer ?
#
loop_
_entity_poly.entity_id
_entity_poly.type
_entity_poly.pdbx_seq_one_letter_code
_entity_poly.pdbx_strand_id
1 'polypeptide(L)'
;IRAALTGHLVLSTIHTNSAWGTVSRLIDMGIPAFLVANTLNTTVAQRLVRLLCPHCKKKEAVEAGIYPKQFKPFYEVGEHYTPVGCSECFHTGYKGRKAVYEVVPVDHDLAQEIKKGNSYIDPLLRERGIKTLAENAFALFASGETSVEEIYPLLFSY
;
A
#
# COMPACT_ATOMS: atom_id res chain seq x y z
N ILE A 1 -10.49 12.76 -16.67
CA ILE A 1 -11.68 11.98 -17.09
C ILE A 1 -12.17 12.35 -18.48
N ARG A 2 -12.65 13.57 -18.76
CA ARG A 2 -13.18 13.92 -20.10
C ARG A 2 -12.19 13.70 -21.25
N ALA A 3 -10.93 14.09 -21.09
CA ALA A 3 -9.89 13.83 -22.10
C ALA A 3 -9.58 12.34 -22.30
N ALA A 4 -9.68 11.52 -21.23
CA ALA A 4 -9.52 10.07 -21.32
C ALA A 4 -10.68 9.42 -22.09
N LEU A 5 -11.91 9.91 -21.89
CA LEU A 5 -13.08 9.45 -22.62
C LEU A 5 -12.97 9.71 -24.13
N THR A 6 -12.27 10.77 -24.53
CA THR A 6 -12.01 11.09 -25.95
C THR A 6 -10.77 10.39 -26.53
N GLY A 7 -10.22 9.40 -25.82
CA GLY A 7 -9.16 8.53 -26.34
C GLY A 7 -7.73 8.94 -26.00
N HIS A 8 -7.52 9.95 -25.14
CA HIS A 8 -6.17 10.32 -24.70
C HIS A 8 -5.72 9.48 -23.51
N LEU A 9 -4.45 9.05 -23.51
CA LEU A 9 -3.82 8.52 -22.31
C LEU A 9 -3.59 9.67 -21.32
N VAL A 10 -4.18 9.57 -20.13
CA VAL A 10 -4.06 10.58 -19.07
C VAL A 10 -3.45 9.96 -17.83
N LEU A 11 -2.35 10.55 -17.36
CA LEU A 11 -1.72 10.23 -16.08
C LEU A 11 -1.96 11.41 -15.14
N SER A 12 -2.43 11.13 -13.92
CA SER A 12 -2.71 12.15 -12.91
C SER A 12 -2.47 11.58 -11.53
N THR A 13 -2.27 12.46 -10.56
CA THR A 13 -2.10 12.10 -9.15
C THR A 13 -3.29 12.56 -8.32
N ILE A 14 -3.66 11.79 -7.30
CA ILE A 14 -4.66 12.15 -6.31
C ILE A 14 -4.19 11.66 -4.93
N HIS A 15 -4.53 12.40 -3.87
CA HIS A 15 -4.17 12.01 -2.52
C HIS A 15 -5.23 11.08 -1.92
N THR A 16 -4.90 9.79 -1.85
CA THR A 16 -5.71 8.75 -1.20
C THR A 16 -4.83 7.80 -0.40
N ASN A 17 -5.45 6.99 0.47
CA ASN A 17 -4.72 6.04 1.32
C ASN A 17 -4.51 4.67 0.67
N SER A 18 -5.28 4.34 -0.36
CA SER A 18 -5.19 3.09 -1.14
C SER A 18 -5.45 3.35 -2.62
N ALA A 19 -5.19 2.34 -3.45
CA ALA A 19 -5.43 2.43 -4.89
C ALA A 19 -6.93 2.46 -5.17
N TRP A 20 -7.72 1.63 -4.46
CA TRP A 20 -9.18 1.66 -4.60
C TRP A 20 -9.81 2.94 -4.05
N GLY A 21 -9.21 3.55 -3.02
CA GLY A 21 -9.67 4.85 -2.49
C GLY A 21 -9.70 5.97 -3.55
N THR A 22 -8.94 5.84 -4.65
CA THR A 22 -9.02 6.76 -5.80
C THR A 22 -10.41 6.74 -6.43
N VAL A 23 -11.05 5.57 -6.54
CA VAL A 23 -12.41 5.44 -7.08
C VAL A 23 -13.39 6.24 -6.23
N SER A 24 -13.42 5.99 -4.92
CA SER A 24 -14.29 6.69 -3.98
C SER A 24 -14.05 8.19 -4.03
N ARG A 25 -12.78 8.62 -4.04
CA ARG A 25 -12.45 10.05 -4.09
C ARG A 25 -12.91 10.74 -5.37
N LEU A 26 -12.81 10.08 -6.52
CA LEU A 26 -13.31 10.64 -7.79
C LEU A 26 -14.83 10.79 -7.77
N ILE A 27 -15.55 9.81 -7.19
CA ILE A 27 -17.00 9.87 -7.03
C ILE A 27 -17.39 11.00 -6.07
N ASP A 28 -16.70 11.13 -4.93
CA ASP A 28 -16.92 12.21 -3.95
C ASP A 28 -16.68 13.60 -4.54
N MET A 29 -15.77 13.73 -5.51
CA MET A 29 -15.52 14.95 -6.27
C MET A 29 -16.61 15.26 -7.32
N GLY A 30 -17.68 14.48 -7.37
CA GLY A 30 -18.83 14.69 -8.25
C GLY A 30 -18.70 14.05 -9.63
N ILE A 31 -17.73 13.16 -9.84
CA ILE A 31 -17.61 12.42 -11.10
C ILE A 31 -18.58 11.23 -11.06
N PRO A 32 -19.53 11.12 -12.01
CA PRO A 32 -20.44 9.98 -12.06
C PRO A 32 -19.70 8.64 -12.11
N ALA A 33 -20.13 7.68 -11.29
CA ALA A 33 -19.48 6.37 -11.18
C ALA A 33 -19.33 5.65 -12.53
N PHE A 34 -20.33 5.75 -13.41
CA PHE A 34 -20.25 5.14 -14.74
C PHE A 34 -19.13 5.73 -15.62
N LEU A 35 -18.81 7.03 -15.46
CA LEU A 35 -17.69 7.64 -16.17
C LEU A 35 -16.36 7.18 -15.62
N VAL A 36 -16.25 7.03 -14.30
CA VAL A 36 -15.05 6.46 -13.66
C VAL A 36 -14.84 5.03 -14.18
N ALA A 37 -15.87 4.19 -14.11
CA ALA A 37 -15.83 2.80 -14.55
C ALA A 37 -15.43 2.61 -16.03
N ASN A 38 -15.84 3.54 -16.90
CA ASN A 38 -15.58 3.42 -18.34
C ASN A 38 -14.27 4.09 -18.79
N THR A 39 -13.60 4.88 -17.94
CA THR A 39 -12.40 5.65 -18.34
C THR A 39 -11.16 5.33 -17.52
N LEU A 40 -11.33 4.75 -16.33
CA LEU A 40 -10.23 4.42 -15.44
C LEU A 40 -9.64 3.07 -15.84
N ASN A 41 -8.37 3.04 -16.22
CA ASN A 41 -7.69 1.81 -16.62
C ASN A 41 -6.97 1.14 -15.45
N THR A 42 -6.35 1.93 -14.56
CA THR A 42 -5.55 1.42 -13.44
C THR A 42 -5.45 2.51 -12.38
N THR A 43 -5.48 2.11 -11.11
CA THR A 43 -5.10 2.97 -9.99
C THR A 43 -3.86 2.40 -9.31
N VAL A 44 -2.99 3.29 -8.85
CA VAL A 44 -1.77 2.94 -8.13
C VAL A 44 -1.72 3.76 -6.86
N ALA A 45 -1.56 3.09 -5.73
CA ALA A 45 -1.13 3.72 -4.51
C ALA A 45 0.33 3.35 -4.21
N GLN A 46 1.07 4.30 -3.67
CA GLN A 46 2.48 4.16 -3.36
C GLN A 46 2.79 4.76 -2.00
N ARG A 47 3.66 4.07 -1.24
CA ARG A 47 4.31 4.63 -0.05
C ARG A 47 5.81 4.35 -0.13
N LEU A 48 6.60 5.27 0.41
CA LEU A 48 8.05 5.07 0.57
C LEU A 48 8.32 4.65 2.01
N VAL A 49 8.97 3.50 2.17
CA VAL A 49 9.48 3.03 3.46
C VAL A 49 11.00 3.13 3.46
N ARG A 50 11.58 3.53 4.59
CA ARG A 50 13.03 3.53 4.79
C ARG A 50 13.53 2.11 4.96
N LEU A 51 14.68 1.82 4.37
CA LEU A 51 15.32 0.52 4.52
C LEU A 51 16.28 0.56 5.71
N LEU A 52 16.31 -0.51 6.49
CA LEU A 52 17.24 -0.67 7.58
C LEU A 52 18.68 -0.65 7.05
N CYS A 53 19.57 0.00 7.80
CA CYS A 53 20.98 0.03 7.44
C CYS A 53 21.56 -1.39 7.49
N PRO A 54 22.19 -1.89 6.40
CA PRO A 54 22.72 -3.25 6.37
C PRO A 54 23.91 -3.45 7.31
N HIS A 55 24.58 -2.37 7.74
CA HIS A 55 25.76 -2.45 8.60
C HIS A 55 25.46 -2.50 10.09
N CYS A 56 24.30 -2.00 10.52
CA CYS A 56 23.99 -1.87 11.94
C CYS A 56 22.62 -2.40 12.36
N LYS A 57 21.79 -2.94 11.45
CA LYS A 57 20.51 -3.52 11.86
C LYS A 57 20.74 -4.67 12.85
N LYS A 58 19.90 -4.73 13.89
CA LYS A 58 19.98 -5.77 14.92
C LYS A 58 18.79 -6.70 14.82
N LYS A 59 19.02 -7.99 14.98
CA LYS A 59 17.98 -9.02 14.97
C LYS A 59 17.42 -9.20 16.38
N GLU A 60 16.10 -9.16 16.50
CA GLU A 60 15.38 -9.27 17.78
C GLU A 60 14.16 -10.18 17.61
N ALA A 61 13.75 -10.85 18.69
CA ALA A 61 12.54 -11.66 18.68
C ALA A 61 11.32 -10.76 18.62
N VAL A 62 10.28 -11.18 17.91
CA VAL A 62 9.03 -10.42 17.84
C VAL A 62 8.30 -10.52 19.17
N GLU A 63 8.09 -9.38 19.83
CA GLU A 63 7.38 -9.30 21.11
C GLU A 63 5.86 -9.21 20.94
N ALA A 64 5.13 -9.67 21.95
CA ALA A 64 3.68 -9.53 21.99
C ALA A 64 3.28 -8.04 22.08
N GLY A 65 2.55 -7.55 21.07
CA GLY A 65 2.09 -6.16 21.02
C GLY A 65 2.92 -5.23 20.13
N ILE A 66 3.85 -5.75 19.34
CA ILE A 66 4.62 -4.96 18.37
C ILE A 66 3.75 -4.30 17.28
N TYR A 67 2.60 -4.90 16.97
CA TYR A 67 1.65 -4.43 15.98
C TYR A 67 0.50 -3.61 16.61
N PRO A 68 -0.22 -2.79 15.83
CA PRO A 68 -1.46 -2.18 16.31
C PRO A 68 -2.45 -3.24 16.82
N LYS A 69 -3.18 -2.94 17.90
CA LYS A 69 -4.09 -3.91 18.57
C LYS A 69 -5.14 -4.53 17.65
N GLN A 70 -5.54 -3.82 16.60
CA GLN A 70 -6.57 -4.25 15.65
C GLN A 70 -6.00 -5.06 14.49
N PHE A 71 -4.69 -4.95 14.24
CA PHE A 71 -4.02 -5.61 13.14
C PHE A 71 -3.73 -7.08 13.47
N LYS A 72 -4.05 -7.96 12.52
CA LYS A 72 -3.63 -9.37 12.54
C LYS A 72 -2.54 -9.59 11.49
N PRO A 73 -1.37 -10.12 11.87
CA PRO A 73 -0.28 -10.34 10.92
C PRO A 73 -0.71 -11.31 9.81
N PHE A 74 -0.29 -11.02 8.58
CA PHE A 74 -0.63 -11.83 7.40
C PHE A 74 -0.04 -13.25 7.47
N TYR A 75 1.05 -13.40 8.21
CA TYR A 75 1.71 -14.66 8.55
C TYR A 75 2.62 -14.45 9.76
N GLU A 76 3.02 -15.54 10.41
CA GLU A 76 3.85 -15.50 11.61
C GLU A 76 5.29 -15.03 11.29
N VAL A 77 5.81 -14.15 12.15
CA VAL A 77 7.18 -13.64 12.08
C VAL A 77 7.78 -13.82 13.47
N GLY A 78 8.76 -14.71 13.61
CA GLY A 78 9.40 -15.01 14.90
C GLY A 78 10.48 -14.00 15.29
N GLU A 79 11.17 -13.44 14.29
CA GLU A 79 12.26 -12.49 14.48
C GLU A 79 12.15 -11.36 13.46
N HIS A 80 12.53 -10.15 13.88
CA HIS A 80 12.56 -8.98 13.02
C HIS A 80 13.88 -8.22 13.20
N TYR A 81 14.05 -7.15 12.42
CA TYR A 81 15.21 -6.28 12.54
C TYR A 81 14.82 -4.88 13.00
N THR A 82 15.66 -4.30 13.85
CA THR A 82 15.50 -2.95 14.41
C THR A 82 16.65 -2.02 14.02
N PRO A 83 16.40 -0.70 13.92
CA PRO A 83 17.43 0.28 13.61
C PRO A 83 18.32 0.55 14.84
N VAL A 84 19.65 0.54 14.67
CA VAL A 84 20.61 0.90 15.73
C VAL A 84 21.28 2.26 15.48
N GLY A 85 21.79 2.48 14.26
CA GLY A 85 22.55 3.67 13.91
C GLY A 85 24.06 3.46 13.95
N CYS A 86 24.75 3.89 12.89
CA CYS A 86 26.20 3.88 12.77
C CYS A 86 26.67 4.98 11.80
N SER A 87 27.97 5.17 11.65
CA SER A 87 28.55 6.16 10.73
C SER A 87 28.08 5.98 9.27
N GLU A 88 27.92 4.73 8.82
CA GLU A 88 27.46 4.39 7.45
C GLU A 88 26.04 4.84 7.10
N CYS A 89 25.22 5.12 8.11
CA CYS A 89 23.85 5.62 7.96
C CYS A 89 23.63 6.96 8.68
N PHE A 90 24.71 7.68 9.01
CA PHE A 90 24.67 8.95 9.74
C PHE A 90 23.87 8.85 11.05
N HIS A 91 24.05 7.74 11.76
CA HIS A 91 23.38 7.42 13.03
C HIS A 91 21.84 7.37 12.97
N THR A 92 21.24 7.27 11.78
CA THR A 92 19.78 7.18 11.64
C THR A 92 19.23 5.76 11.82
N GLY A 93 20.06 4.74 11.57
CA GLY A 93 19.65 3.33 11.52
C GLY A 93 19.05 2.91 10.18
N TYR A 94 18.92 3.82 9.20
CA TYR A 94 18.32 3.56 7.89
C TYR A 94 19.24 4.00 6.75
N LYS A 95 19.26 3.27 5.63
CA LYS A 95 20.05 3.61 4.44
C LYS A 95 19.24 3.29 3.18
N GLY A 96 18.76 4.32 2.51
CA GLY A 96 17.91 4.18 1.32
C GLY A 96 16.42 4.04 1.65
N ARG A 97 15.61 3.97 0.59
CA ARG A 97 14.16 3.81 0.65
C ARG A 97 13.70 2.85 -0.44
N LYS A 98 12.60 2.16 -0.20
CA LYS A 98 11.92 1.31 -1.18
C LYS A 98 10.47 1.75 -1.29
N ALA A 99 9.96 1.78 -2.51
CA ALA A 99 8.56 2.02 -2.74
C ALA A 99 7.79 0.70 -2.58
N VAL A 100 6.73 0.74 -1.79
CA VAL A 100 5.69 -0.28 -1.75
C VAL A 100 4.53 0.21 -2.60
N TYR A 101 3.96 -0.69 -3.38
CA TYR A 101 2.90 -0.38 -4.33
C TYR A 101 1.67 -1.23 -4.06
N GLU A 102 0.52 -0.66 -4.36
CA GLU A 102 -0.73 -1.36 -4.56
C GLU A 102 -1.23 -0.93 -5.93
N VAL A 103 -1.40 -1.90 -6.84
CA VAL A 103 -1.73 -1.65 -8.24
C VAL A 103 -3.02 -2.39 -8.55
N VAL A 104 -4.08 -1.64 -8.83
CA VAL A 104 -5.40 -2.19 -9.15
C VAL A 104 -5.71 -1.89 -10.61
N PRO A 105 -5.51 -2.85 -11.53
CA PRO A 105 -6.00 -2.73 -12.89
C PRO A 105 -7.53 -2.83 -12.89
N VAL A 106 -8.22 -1.91 -13.57
CA VAL A 106 -9.67 -1.89 -13.64
C VAL A 106 -10.11 -2.65 -14.88
N ASP A 107 -10.61 -3.86 -14.66
CA ASP A 107 -11.21 -4.70 -15.69
C ASP A 107 -12.75 -4.61 -15.66
N HIS A 108 -13.43 -5.52 -16.36
CA HIS A 108 -14.88 -5.52 -16.44
C HIS A 108 -15.55 -5.66 -15.07
N ASP A 109 -15.11 -6.60 -14.23
CA ASP A 109 -15.78 -6.86 -12.95
C ASP A 109 -15.57 -5.69 -11.98
N LEU A 110 -14.35 -5.16 -11.90
CA LEU A 110 -14.08 -3.98 -11.08
C LEU A 110 -14.83 -2.75 -11.61
N ALA A 111 -14.99 -2.60 -12.92
CA ALA A 111 -15.84 -1.56 -13.48
C ALA A 111 -17.31 -1.71 -13.06
N GLN A 112 -17.82 -2.94 -12.89
CA GLN A 112 -19.16 -3.15 -12.32
C GLN A 112 -19.21 -2.77 -10.83
N GLU A 113 -18.20 -3.10 -10.05
CA GLU A 113 -18.11 -2.70 -8.64
C GLU A 113 -18.07 -1.18 -8.48
N ILE A 114 -17.34 -0.47 -9.35
CA ILE A 114 -17.35 1.00 -9.41
C ILE A 114 -18.78 1.51 -9.66
N LYS A 115 -19.50 0.96 -10.66
CA LYS A 115 -20.88 1.37 -10.99
C LYS A 115 -21.86 1.15 -9.84
N LYS A 116 -21.67 0.08 -9.06
CA LYS A 116 -22.45 -0.23 -7.86
C LYS A 116 -22.10 0.70 -6.68
N GLY A 117 -21.01 1.46 -6.77
CA GLY A 117 -20.51 2.28 -5.67
C GLY A 117 -19.89 1.46 -4.54
N ASN A 118 -19.43 0.23 -4.83
CA ASN A 118 -18.86 -0.62 -3.80
C ASN A 118 -17.48 -0.09 -3.37
N SER A 119 -17.39 0.30 -2.10
CA SER A 119 -16.16 0.83 -1.51
C SER A 119 -15.26 -0.26 -0.91
N TYR A 120 -15.77 -1.47 -0.73
CA TYR A 120 -15.04 -2.59 -0.13
C TYR A 120 -14.92 -3.75 -1.12
N ILE A 121 -13.73 -3.89 -1.71
CA ILE A 121 -13.43 -4.91 -2.72
C ILE A 121 -12.26 -5.83 -2.33
N ASP A 122 -11.78 -5.74 -1.09
CA ASP A 122 -10.62 -6.50 -0.61
C ASP A 122 -10.73 -8.02 -0.87
N PRO A 123 -11.91 -8.68 -0.71
CA PRO A 123 -12.03 -10.09 -1.06
C PRO A 123 -11.74 -10.38 -2.53
N LEU A 124 -12.22 -9.53 -3.44
CA LEU A 124 -12.01 -9.66 -4.88
C LEU A 124 -10.55 -9.38 -5.26
N LEU A 125 -9.93 -8.37 -4.66
CA LEU A 125 -8.49 -8.10 -4.85
C LEU A 125 -7.64 -9.28 -4.39
N ARG A 126 -8.00 -9.88 -3.24
CA ARG A 126 -7.30 -11.04 -2.68
C ARG A 126 -7.42 -12.27 -3.56
N GLU A 127 -8.61 -12.55 -4.08
CA GLU A 127 -8.83 -13.64 -5.05
C GLU A 127 -7.94 -13.48 -6.30
N ARG A 128 -7.73 -12.24 -6.72
CA ARG A 128 -6.86 -11.89 -7.87
C ARG A 128 -5.37 -11.82 -7.52
N GLY A 129 -5.00 -12.06 -6.27
CA GLY A 129 -3.61 -11.97 -5.80
C GLY A 129 -3.05 -10.53 -5.78
N ILE A 130 -3.92 -9.52 -5.80
CA ILE A 130 -3.51 -8.12 -5.70
C ILE A 130 -3.26 -7.81 -4.23
N LYS A 131 -1.98 -7.63 -3.89
CA LYS A 131 -1.54 -7.28 -2.54
C LYS A 131 -1.75 -5.80 -2.25
N THR A 132 -2.18 -5.52 -1.04
CA THR A 132 -2.38 -4.15 -0.54
C THR A 132 -1.04 -3.50 -0.18
N LEU A 133 -1.05 -2.18 0.05
CA LEU A 133 0.12 -1.48 0.59
C LEU A 133 0.61 -2.10 1.91
N ALA A 134 -0.32 -2.47 2.80
CA ALA A 134 0.00 -3.08 4.08
C ALA A 134 0.63 -4.46 3.92
N GLU A 135 0.09 -5.31 3.03
CA GLU A 135 0.65 -6.64 2.74
C GLU A 135 2.07 -6.54 2.17
N ASN A 136 2.28 -5.65 1.20
CA ASN A 136 3.60 -5.47 0.60
C ASN A 136 4.62 -4.87 1.58
N ALA A 137 4.19 -3.94 2.44
CA ALA A 137 5.05 -3.39 3.49
C ALA A 137 5.37 -4.44 4.56
N PHE A 138 4.39 -5.24 4.98
CA PHE A 138 4.59 -6.33 5.93
C PHE A 138 5.58 -7.38 5.39
N ALA A 139 5.56 -7.65 4.09
CA ALA A 139 6.54 -8.53 3.46
C ALA A 139 7.98 -8.01 3.54
N LEU A 140 8.19 -6.70 3.41
CA LEU A 140 9.51 -6.08 3.61
C LEU A 140 9.96 -6.15 5.07
N PHE A 141 9.04 -5.99 6.00
CA PHE A 141 9.32 -6.13 7.43
C PHE A 141 9.72 -7.56 7.77
N ALA A 142 8.94 -8.55 7.32
CA ALA A 142 9.20 -9.95 7.59
C ALA A 142 10.51 -10.47 6.96
N SER A 143 10.96 -9.88 5.86
CA SER A 143 12.26 -10.17 5.24
C SER A 143 13.43 -9.41 5.88
N GLY A 144 13.16 -8.54 6.86
CA GLY A 144 14.18 -7.76 7.56
C GLY A 144 14.80 -6.63 6.72
N GLU A 145 14.09 -6.16 5.69
CA GLU A 145 14.47 -5.02 4.86
C GLU A 145 14.09 -3.69 5.51
N THR A 146 12.98 -3.64 6.24
CA THR A 146 12.48 -2.45 6.97
C THR A 146 12.12 -2.82 8.41
N SER A 147 11.89 -1.82 9.24
CA SER A 147 11.48 -1.99 10.63
C SER A 147 9.95 -1.98 10.80
N VAL A 148 9.47 -2.33 11.99
CA VAL A 148 8.04 -2.28 12.30
C VAL A 148 7.54 -0.84 12.32
N GLU A 149 8.34 0.10 12.80
CA GLU A 149 7.99 1.52 12.93
C GLU A 149 7.68 2.15 11.57
N GLU A 150 8.39 1.73 10.52
CA GLU A 150 8.17 2.21 9.16
C GLU A 150 6.86 1.72 8.55
N ILE A 151 6.42 0.51 8.91
CA ILE A 151 5.20 -0.08 8.35
C ILE A 151 3.98 0.19 9.23
N TYR A 152 4.18 0.53 10.49
CA TYR A 152 3.14 0.73 11.49
C TYR A 152 1.98 1.63 11.01
N PRO A 153 2.21 2.78 10.34
CA PRO A 153 1.13 3.62 9.82
C PRO A 153 0.25 2.93 8.77
N LEU A 154 0.80 1.96 8.03
CA LEU A 154 0.09 1.21 6.99
C LEU A 154 -0.78 0.09 7.58
N LEU A 155 -0.44 -0.39 8.78
CA LEU A 155 -1.15 -1.46 9.47
C LEU A 155 -2.46 -1.00 10.13
N PHE A 156 -2.68 0.31 10.28
CA PHE A 156 -3.92 0.88 10.82
C PHE A 156 -5.08 0.91 9.82
N SER A 157 -4.80 0.72 8.53
CA SER A 157 -5.83 0.83 7.48
C SER A 157 -6.71 -0.41 7.37
N TYR A 158 -6.63 -1.34 8.34
CA TYR A 158 -7.30 -2.63 8.38
C TYR A 158 -7.77 -2.97 9.80
#